data_AF-A0A9X9F0R9-F1
#
_entry.id   AF-A0A9X9F0R9-F1
#
_cell.length_a   1.000
_cell.length_b   1.000
_cell.length_c   1.000
_cell.angle_alpha   90.00
_cell.angle_beta   90.00
_cell.angle_gamma   90.00
#
_symmetry.space_group_name_H-M   'P 1'
#
loop_
_entity.id
_entity.type
_entity.pdbx_description
1 polymer ?
#
loop_
_entity_poly.entity_id
_entity_poly.type
_entity_poly.pdbx_seq_one_letter_code
_entity_poly.pdbx_strand_id
1 'polypeptide(L)'
;MKLVIPKQHGAWAMLVIPFLLSVILGKPTIYHIPLFLAWFFIYLATYPFLTYIKQRRKKEFLQAAIVYFSIAFLFGMISLLYEWRILLFVIVMIPLFIVNMYYARQKNERALLNDICAIIVFCIGGLISYYFSMNQIDRTAIFI
;
A
#
# COMPACT_ATOMS: atom_id res chain seq x y z
N MET A 1 -2.87 -11.93 20.59
CA MET A 1 -3.04 -12.27 19.15
C MET A 1 -1.65 -12.47 18.57
N LYS A 2 -1.37 -13.54 17.82
CA LYS A 2 -0.07 -13.70 17.13
C LYS A 2 0.06 -12.60 16.08
N LEU A 3 1.18 -11.90 16.02
CA LEU A 3 1.44 -10.90 14.97
C LEU A 3 1.48 -11.59 13.61
N VAL A 4 0.62 -11.17 12.69
CA VAL A 4 0.48 -11.74 11.36
C VAL A 4 1.22 -10.83 10.38
N ILE A 5 2.52 -11.08 10.21
CA ILE A 5 3.42 -10.25 9.41
C ILE A 5 3.79 -10.96 8.09
N PRO A 6 3.87 -10.25 6.96
CA PRO A 6 4.40 -10.80 5.71
C PRO A 6 5.83 -11.32 5.85
N LYS A 7 6.08 -12.57 5.44
CA LYS A 7 7.39 -13.22 5.55
C LYS A 7 8.37 -12.90 4.41
N GLN A 8 7.92 -12.16 3.39
CA GLN A 8 8.71 -11.89 2.19
C GLN A 8 9.58 -10.65 2.37
N HIS A 9 10.86 -10.84 2.69
CA HIS A 9 11.81 -9.75 2.92
C HIS A 9 11.95 -8.78 1.73
N GLY A 10 11.92 -9.30 0.49
CA GLY A 10 12.01 -8.46 -0.73
C GLY A 10 10.83 -7.50 -0.92
N ALA A 11 9.63 -7.87 -0.49
CA ALA A 11 8.46 -7.00 -0.59
C ALA A 11 8.54 -5.78 0.35
N TRP A 12 9.30 -5.87 1.43
CA TRP A 12 9.58 -4.71 2.31
C TRP A 12 10.44 -3.66 1.60
N ALA A 13 11.42 -4.10 0.81
CA ALA A 13 12.23 -3.19 0.02
C ALA A 13 11.37 -2.46 -1.03
N MET A 14 10.46 -3.18 -1.69
CA MET A 14 9.51 -2.58 -2.65
C MET A 14 8.53 -1.59 -2.01
N LEU A 15 8.23 -1.75 -0.71
CA LEU A 15 7.43 -0.80 0.04
C LEU A 15 8.21 0.46 0.43
N VAL A 16 9.42 0.28 0.97
CA VAL A 16 10.20 1.34 1.60
C VAL A 16 11.00 2.14 0.59
N ILE A 17 11.65 1.50 -0.39
CA ILE A 17 12.59 2.17 -1.30
C ILE A 17 11.89 3.22 -2.18
N PRO A 18 10.80 2.91 -2.91
CA PRO A 18 10.15 3.91 -3.76
C PRO A 18 9.62 5.09 -2.94
N PHE A 19 9.13 4.82 -1.73
CA PHE A 19 8.64 5.87 -0.82
C PHE A 19 9.77 6.77 -0.29
N LEU A 20 10.94 6.22 0.04
CA LEU A 20 12.06 7.03 0.48
C LEU A 20 12.65 7.83 -0.68
N LEU A 21 12.78 7.21 -1.86
CA LEU A 21 13.24 7.90 -3.07
C LEU A 21 12.33 9.08 -3.42
N SER A 22 11.02 8.91 -3.32
CA SER A 22 10.07 10.00 -3.58
C SER A 22 10.17 11.14 -2.57
N VAL A 23 10.44 10.85 -1.29
CA VAL A 23 10.69 11.89 -0.27
C VAL A 23 11.98 12.66 -0.56
N ILE A 24 13.04 11.96 -0.96
CA ILE A 24 14.36 12.54 -1.24
C ILE A 24 14.34 13.38 -2.53
N LEU A 25 13.71 12.88 -3.60
CA LEU A 25 13.59 13.58 -4.88
C LEU A 25 12.51 14.67 -4.87
N GLY A 26 11.53 14.52 -3.98
CA GLY A 26 10.49 15.49 -3.71
C GLY A 26 10.94 16.57 -2.73
N LYS A 27 9.98 17.07 -1.96
CA LYS A 27 10.23 18.00 -0.86
C LYS A 27 9.87 17.31 0.45
N PRO A 28 10.82 17.01 1.34
CA PRO A 28 10.51 16.36 2.61
C PRO A 28 9.58 17.23 3.45
N THR A 29 8.49 16.63 3.95
CA THR A 29 7.56 17.27 4.88
C THR A 29 7.23 16.33 6.03
N ILE A 30 6.87 16.89 7.19
CA ILE A 30 6.49 16.10 8.37
C ILE A 30 5.25 15.23 8.11
N TYR A 31 4.40 15.63 7.16
CA TYR A 31 3.20 14.89 6.75
C TYR A 31 3.51 13.60 5.98
N HIS A 32 4.75 13.37 5.56
CA HIS A 32 5.14 12.06 5.00
C HIS A 32 5.17 10.96 6.07
N ILE A 33 5.31 11.31 7.36
CA ILE A 33 5.28 10.34 8.47
C ILE A 33 3.90 9.66 8.55
N PRO A 34 2.77 10.39 8.69
CA PRO A 34 1.46 9.75 8.67
C PRO A 34 1.17 9.07 7.32
N LEU A 35 1.66 9.60 6.19
CA LEU A 35 1.48 8.96 4.89
C LEU A 35 2.19 7.59 4.83
N PHE A 36 3.43 7.52 5.30
CA PHE A 36 4.19 6.28 5.38
C PHE A 36 3.52 5.28 6.30
N LEU A 37 3.05 5.72 7.47
CA LEU A 37 2.33 4.85 8.41
C LEU A 37 1.06 4.30 7.77
N ALA A 38 0.26 5.14 7.09
CA ALA A 38 -0.92 4.69 6.38
C ALA A 38 -0.57 3.61 5.32
N TRP A 39 0.45 3.88 4.50
CA TRP A 39 0.96 2.97 3.48
C TRP A 39 1.45 1.64 4.06
N PHE A 40 2.24 1.71 5.14
CA PHE A 40 2.78 0.57 5.86
C PHE A 40 1.68 -0.32 6.45
N PHE A 41 0.67 0.29 7.09
CA PHE A 41 -0.45 -0.45 7.66
C PHE A 41 -1.39 -1.04 6.60
N ILE A 42 -1.57 -0.40 5.44
CA ILE A 42 -2.29 -0.99 4.30
C ILE A 42 -1.57 -2.26 3.82
N TYR A 43 -0.26 -2.21 3.68
CA TYR A 43 0.53 -3.37 3.30
C TYR A 43 0.42 -4.49 4.35
N LEU A 44 0.54 -4.17 5.64
CA LEU A 44 0.32 -5.13 6.72
C LEU A 44 -1.10 -5.71 6.73
N ALA A 45 -2.12 -4.92 6.41
CA ALA A 45 -3.52 -5.36 6.35
C ALA A 45 -3.79 -6.30 5.17
N THR A 46 -3.08 -6.10 4.06
CA THR A 46 -3.25 -6.89 2.83
C THR A 46 -3.00 -8.37 3.07
N TYR A 47 -1.95 -8.74 3.79
CA TYR A 47 -1.61 -10.14 4.05
C TYR A 47 -2.68 -10.93 4.86
N PRO A 48 -3.12 -10.50 6.06
CA PRO A 48 -4.19 -11.17 6.79
C PRO A 48 -5.52 -11.10 6.03
N PHE A 49 -5.78 -10.03 5.27
CA PHE A 49 -7.00 -9.93 4.46
C PHE A 49 -7.05 -10.96 3.33
N LEU A 50 -5.99 -11.07 2.53
CA LEU A 50 -5.90 -12.08 1.46
C LEU A 50 -5.89 -13.50 2.04
N THR A 51 -5.24 -13.71 3.20
CA THR A 51 -5.27 -14.99 3.92
C THR A 51 -6.67 -15.35 4.39
N TYR A 52 -7.44 -14.39 4.89
CA TYR A 52 -8.84 -14.59 5.25
C TYR A 52 -9.69 -14.96 4.03
N ILE A 53 -9.48 -14.30 2.88
CA ILE A 53 -10.18 -14.63 1.63
C ILE A 53 -9.93 -16.07 1.20
N LYS A 54 -8.69 -16.56 1.32
CA LYS A 54 -8.34 -17.97 1.07
C LYS A 54 -8.94 -18.93 2.09
N GLN A 55 -8.96 -18.55 3.36
CA GLN A 55 -9.32 -19.39 4.50
C GLN A 55 -10.39 -18.70 5.35
N ARG A 56 -11.61 -18.56 4.79
CA ARG A 56 -12.73 -17.83 5.44
C ARG A 56 -13.15 -18.33 6.82
N ARG A 57 -12.65 -19.49 7.25
CA ARG A 57 -12.95 -20.10 8.57
C ARG A 57 -12.16 -19.49 9.73
N LYS A 58 -11.11 -18.70 9.49
CA LYS A 58 -10.25 -18.14 10.54
C LYS A 58 -10.53 -16.65 10.78
N LYS A 59 -11.46 -16.37 11.69
CA LYS A 59 -11.87 -14.99 12.07
C LYS A 59 -10.71 -14.14 12.64
N GLU A 60 -9.68 -14.77 13.18
CA GLU A 60 -8.48 -14.09 13.70
C GLU A 60 -7.78 -13.25 12.63
N PHE A 61 -7.72 -13.72 11.37
CA PHE A 61 -7.14 -12.97 10.27
C PHE A 61 -8.00 -11.77 9.85
N LEU A 62 -9.33 -11.92 9.90
CA LEU A 62 -10.23 -10.80 9.65
C LEU A 62 -10.08 -9.72 10.73
N GLN A 63 -9.98 -10.11 12.01
CA GLN A 63 -9.76 -9.17 13.10
C GLN A 63 -8.42 -8.44 12.95
N ALA A 64 -7.34 -9.15 12.60
CA ALA A 64 -6.04 -8.52 12.35
C ALA A 64 -6.09 -7.54 11.16
N ALA A 65 -6.76 -7.92 10.07
CA ALA A 65 -6.95 -7.05 8.91
C ALA A 65 -7.74 -5.78 9.28
N ILE A 66 -8.84 -5.91 10.05
CA ILE A 66 -9.64 -4.76 10.50
C ILE A 66 -8.79 -3.81 11.36
N VAL A 67 -8.01 -4.33 12.32
CA VAL A 67 -7.15 -3.50 13.16
C VAL A 67 -6.14 -2.72 12.31
N TYR A 68 -5.45 -3.39 11.38
CA TYR A 68 -4.48 -2.71 10.51
C TYR A 68 -5.15 -1.71 9.56
N PHE A 69 -6.31 -2.03 8.98
CA PHE A 69 -7.07 -1.09 8.15
C PHE A 69 -7.56 0.13 8.95
N SER A 70 -7.99 -0.05 10.19
CA SER A 70 -8.41 1.07 11.05
C SER A 70 -7.25 2.01 11.36
N ILE A 71 -6.06 1.46 11.64
CA ILE A 71 -4.85 2.28 11.87
C ILE A 71 -4.44 2.99 10.58
N ALA A 72 -4.45 2.28 9.45
CA ALA A 72 -4.18 2.87 8.15
C ALA A 72 -5.16 4.00 7.81
N PHE A 73 -6.45 3.82 8.13
CA PHE A 73 -7.47 4.83 7.91
C PHE A 73 -7.23 6.08 8.76
N LEU A 74 -6.87 5.92 10.04
CA LEU A 74 -6.55 7.03 10.93
C LEU A 74 -5.40 7.90 10.39
N PHE A 75 -4.27 7.27 10.04
CA PHE A 75 -3.12 7.99 9.49
C PHE A 75 -3.35 8.49 8.06
N GLY A 76 -4.13 7.75 7.28
CA GLY A 76 -4.58 8.14 5.95
C GLY A 76 -5.39 9.42 6.00
N MET A 77 -6.34 9.53 6.93
CA MET A 77 -7.14 10.74 7.14
C MET A 77 -6.27 11.96 7.46
N ILE A 78 -5.25 11.81 8.32
CA ILE A 78 -4.30 12.90 8.62
C ILE A 78 -3.58 13.35 7.35
N SER A 79 -3.18 12.41 6.49
CA SER A 79 -2.53 12.71 5.21
C SER A 79 -3.50 13.37 4.23
N LEU A 80 -4.76 12.95 4.20
CA LEU A 80 -5.80 13.51 3.33
C LEU A 80 -6.16 14.96 3.67
N LEU A 81 -6.01 15.37 4.93
CA LEU A 81 -6.18 16.77 5.33
C LEU A 81 -5.10 17.67 4.74
N TYR A 82 -3.91 17.13 4.47
CA TYR A 82 -2.82 17.88 3.83
C TYR A 82 -3.02 17.93 2.31
N GLU A 83 -3.18 16.76 1.66
CA GLU A 83 -3.40 16.69 0.22
C GLU A 83 -4.46 15.65 -0.14
N TRP A 84 -5.70 16.11 -0.31
CA TRP A 84 -6.86 15.24 -0.59
C TRP A 84 -6.77 14.52 -1.94
N ARG A 85 -6.01 15.07 -2.89
CA ARG A 85 -5.87 14.55 -4.26
C ARG A 85 -5.21 13.17 -4.31
N ILE A 86 -4.52 12.74 -3.24
CA ILE A 86 -4.01 11.37 -3.13
C ILE A 86 -5.12 10.31 -3.23
N LEU A 87 -6.39 10.67 -2.94
CA LEU A 87 -7.54 9.78 -3.15
C LEU A 87 -7.66 9.29 -4.60
N LEU A 88 -7.27 10.11 -5.59
CA LEU A 88 -7.34 9.72 -6.99
C LEU A 88 -6.45 8.51 -7.27
N PHE A 89 -5.25 8.49 -6.69
CA PHE A 89 -4.33 7.36 -6.81
C PHE A 89 -4.86 6.12 -6.07
N VAL A 90 -5.45 6.30 -4.89
CA VAL A 90 -6.10 5.20 -4.16
C VAL A 90 -7.21 4.58 -5.02
N ILE A 91 -8.03 5.38 -5.70
CA ILE A 91 -9.07 4.89 -6.62
C ILE A 91 -8.46 4.07 -7.77
N VAL A 92 -7.35 4.50 -8.35
CA VAL A 92 -6.63 3.77 -9.40
C VAL A 92 -6.05 2.44 -8.89
N MET A 93 -5.69 2.36 -7.61
CA MET A 93 -5.17 1.12 -7.01
C MET A 93 -6.24 0.08 -6.69
N ILE A 94 -7.51 0.48 -6.51
CA ILE A 94 -8.63 -0.43 -6.23
C ILE A 94 -8.74 -1.57 -7.27
N PRO A 95 -8.78 -1.33 -8.60
CA PRO A 95 -8.87 -2.42 -9.57
C PRO A 95 -7.67 -3.36 -9.51
N LEU A 96 -6.46 -2.85 -9.28
CA LEU A 96 -5.25 -3.67 -9.12
C LEU A 96 -5.34 -4.57 -7.87
N PHE A 97 -5.92 -4.05 -6.80
CA PHE A 97 -6.18 -4.82 -5.59
C PHE A 97 -7.25 -5.90 -5.79
N ILE A 98 -8.29 -5.61 -6.60
CA ILE A 98 -9.32 -6.60 -6.96
C ILE A 98 -8.70 -7.78 -7.71
N VAL A 99 -7.77 -7.54 -8.64
CA VAL A 99 -7.00 -8.59 -9.33
C VAL A 99 -6.25 -9.45 -8.31
N ASN A 100 -5.59 -8.83 -7.33
CA ASN A 100 -4.93 -9.55 -6.24
C ASN A 100 -5.89 -10.44 -5.44
N MET A 101 -7.07 -9.94 -5.10
CA MET A 101 -8.10 -10.72 -4.41
C MET A 101 -8.59 -11.91 -5.24
N TYR A 102 -8.71 -11.75 -6.55
CA TYR A 102 -9.13 -12.81 -7.47
C TYR A 102 -8.13 -13.97 -7.50
N TYR A 103 -6.83 -13.67 -7.65
CA TYR A 103 -5.77 -14.68 -7.62
C TYR A 103 -5.58 -15.31 -6.24
N ALA A 104 -5.75 -14.53 -5.16
CA ALA A 104 -5.74 -15.06 -3.81
C ALA A 104 -6.86 -16.11 -3.60
N ARG A 105 -8.08 -15.87 -4.10
CA ARG A 105 -9.18 -16.86 -4.03
C ARG A 105 -8.85 -18.17 -4.75
N GLN A 106 -8.19 -18.07 -5.91
CA GLN A 106 -7.77 -19.23 -6.68
C GLN A 106 -6.53 -19.94 -6.10
N LYS A 107 -5.95 -19.40 -5.01
CA LYS A 107 -4.69 -19.86 -4.42
C LYS A 107 -3.52 -19.83 -5.42
N ASN A 108 -3.61 -19.01 -6.45
CA ASN A 108 -2.59 -18.85 -7.50
C ASN A 108 -1.93 -17.46 -7.39
N GLU A 109 -1.26 -17.22 -6.26
CA GLU A 109 -0.64 -15.91 -5.99
C GLU A 109 0.61 -15.63 -6.81
N ARG A 110 1.25 -16.66 -7.35
CA ARG A 110 2.46 -16.56 -8.18
C ARG A 110 2.13 -16.40 -9.67
N ALA A 111 0.91 -16.01 -9.98
CA ALA A 111 0.56 -15.66 -11.35
C ALA A 111 1.32 -14.39 -11.75
N LEU A 112 1.96 -14.39 -12.91
CA LEU A 112 2.74 -13.24 -13.40
C LEU A 112 1.92 -11.94 -13.39
N LEU A 113 0.64 -12.00 -13.80
CA LEU A 113 -0.25 -10.84 -13.77
C LEU A 113 -0.49 -10.31 -12.35
N ASN A 114 -0.56 -11.19 -11.36
CA ASN A 114 -0.71 -10.80 -9.95
C ASN A 114 0.51 -10.02 -9.46
N ASP A 115 1.70 -10.55 -9.76
CA ASP A 115 2.97 -9.92 -9.38
C ASP A 115 3.17 -8.58 -10.10
N ILE A 116 2.82 -8.50 -11.39
CA ILE A 116 2.84 -7.23 -12.16
C ILE A 116 1.90 -6.21 -11.52
N CYS A 117 0.67 -6.58 -11.18
CA CYS A 117 -0.27 -5.69 -10.50
C CYS A 117 0.27 -5.20 -9.14
N ALA A 118 0.92 -6.09 -8.37
CA ALA A 118 1.54 -5.72 -7.11
C ALA A 118 2.70 -4.73 -7.29
N ILE A 119 3.56 -4.94 -8.29
CA ILE A 119 4.65 -4.00 -8.62
C ILE A 119 4.09 -2.63 -9.00
N ILE A 120 3.08 -2.58 -9.86
CA ILE A 120 2.42 -1.32 -10.25
C ILE A 120 1.85 -0.60 -9.02
N VAL A 121 1.24 -1.33 -8.09
CA VAL A 121 0.74 -0.80 -6.81
C VAL A 121 1.87 -0.15 -6.00
N PHE A 122 3.05 -0.76 -5.91
CA PHE A 122 4.20 -0.18 -5.22
C PHE A 122 4.75 1.06 -5.93
N CYS A 123 4.82 1.06 -7.27
CA CYS A 123 5.21 2.23 -8.06
C CYS A 123 4.24 3.40 -7.85
N ILE A 124 2.93 3.13 -7.85
CA ILE A 124 1.90 4.15 -7.55
C ILE A 124 2.09 4.68 -6.12
N GLY A 125 2.40 3.81 -5.14
CA GLY A 125 2.71 4.23 -3.77
C GLY A 125 3.87 5.24 -3.67
N GLY A 126 4.95 5.02 -4.43
CA GLY A 126 6.05 5.98 -4.55
C GLY A 126 5.61 7.29 -5.21
N LEU A 127 4.86 7.21 -6.31
CA LEU A 127 4.31 8.39 -7.00
C LEU A 127 3.38 9.22 -6.11
N ILE A 128 2.55 8.58 -5.29
CA ILE A 128 1.70 9.26 -4.30
C ILE A 128 2.56 10.12 -3.39
N SER A 129 3.65 9.57 -2.85
CA SER A 129 4.54 10.27 -1.94
C SER A 129 5.26 11.45 -2.60
N TYR A 130 5.64 11.33 -3.88
CA TYR A 130 6.19 12.46 -4.63
C TYR A 130 5.14 13.56 -4.88
N TYR A 131 3.97 13.17 -5.38
CA TYR A 131 2.87 14.08 -5.65
C TYR A 131 2.41 14.81 -4.38
N PHE A 132 2.41 14.10 -3.24
CA PHE A 132 2.00 14.60 -1.93
C PHE A 132 2.77 15.86 -1.50
N SER A 133 3.99 16.07 -1.98
CA SER A 133 4.73 17.30 -1.69
C SER A 133 4.92 18.25 -2.85
N MET A 134 5.00 17.73 -4.08
CA MET A 134 5.26 18.56 -5.25
C MET A 134 3.97 19.08 -5.90
N ASN A 135 2.82 18.47 -5.62
CA ASN A 135 1.52 18.75 -6.24
C ASN A 135 1.51 18.69 -7.78
N GLN A 136 2.56 18.12 -8.37
CA GLN A 136 2.79 17.99 -9.81
C GLN A 136 3.50 16.66 -10.09
N ILE A 137 3.32 16.13 -11.29
CA ILE A 137 4.05 14.96 -11.79
C ILE A 137 4.93 15.45 -12.93
N ASP A 138 6.19 15.75 -12.60
CA ASP A 138 7.19 16.22 -13.55
C ASP A 138 8.09 15.08 -14.04
N ARG A 139 9.03 15.39 -14.94
CA ARG A 139 9.99 14.39 -15.48
C ARG A 139 10.81 13.69 -14.38
N THR A 140 11.00 14.33 -13.23
CA THR A 140 11.70 13.74 -12.08
C THR A 140 10.95 12.53 -11.50
N ALA A 141 9.62 12.49 -11.61
CA ALA A 141 8.81 11.38 -11.13
C ALA A 141 9.04 10.07 -11.91
N ILE A 142 9.65 10.14 -13.09
CA ILE A 142 10.00 8.97 -13.92
C ILE A 142 11.16 8.17 -13.29
N PHE A 143 11.98 8.80 -12.45
CA PHE A 143 13.14 8.17 -11.81
C PHE A 143 12.81 7.46 -10.49
N ILE A 144 11.53 7.44 -10.10
CA ILE A 144 11.00 6.79 -8.89
C ILE A 144 10.53 5.37 -9.25
#